data_AF-A0A1G0AY96-F1
#
_entry.id   AF-A0A1G0AY96-F1
#
_cell.length_a   1.000
_cell.length_b   1.000
_cell.length_c   1.000
_cell.angle_alpha   90.00
_cell.angle_beta   90.00
_cell.angle_gamma   90.00
#
_symmetry.space_group_name_H-M   'P 1'
#
loop_
_entity.id
_entity.type
_entity.pdbx_description
1 polymer ?
#
loop_
_entity_poly.entity_id
_entity_poly.type
_entity_poly.pdbx_seq_one_letter_code
_entity_poly.pdbx_strand_id
1 'polypeptide(L)'
;MNEAHFHLVVNHLPIVGILIGLLVLITGIILKKSEVKVIALGIFVFSALASIAAFYSGEGAEEIVERIPGISETLINQHEESAELFFTVILILGAVSLVTMFLEIKKSKLSKFGFILVILISLAAGVLAKNVGTTGGEIRHTEIRNDSNLILIQTEEDHDED
;
A
#
# COMPACT_ATOMS: atom_id res chain seq x y z
N MET A 1 13.12 -16.10 -11.74
CA MET A 1 11.82 -15.70 -11.16
C MET A 1 11.08 -14.91 -12.22
N ASN A 2 9.78 -15.09 -12.41
CA ASN A 2 8.98 -14.22 -13.28
C ASN A 2 8.46 -13.01 -12.46
N GLU A 3 7.90 -12.01 -13.13
CA GLU A 3 7.44 -10.76 -12.51
C GLU A 3 6.36 -11.00 -11.45
N ALA A 4 5.39 -11.89 -11.71
CA ALA A 4 4.37 -12.27 -10.73
C ALA A 4 4.97 -12.80 -9.41
N HIS A 5 5.97 -13.68 -9.48
CA HIS A 5 6.64 -14.18 -8.28
C HIS A 5 7.46 -13.08 -7.61
N PHE A 6 8.14 -12.21 -8.36
CA PHE A 6 8.89 -11.10 -7.78
C PHE A 6 7.98 -10.09 -7.07
N HIS A 7 6.85 -9.73 -7.69
CA HIS A 7 5.83 -8.86 -7.10
C HIS A 7 5.34 -9.40 -5.76
N LEU A 8 4.98 -10.68 -5.68
CA LEU A 8 4.52 -11.30 -4.42
C LEU A 8 5.58 -11.28 -3.30
N VAL A 9 6.87 -11.28 -3.64
CA VAL A 9 7.95 -11.18 -2.66
C VAL A 9 8.06 -9.76 -2.11
N VAL A 10 7.83 -8.74 -2.93
CA VAL A 10 8.11 -7.34 -2.56
C VAL A 10 6.87 -6.52 -2.19
N ASN A 11 5.66 -6.92 -2.61
CA ASN A 11 4.45 -6.11 -2.51
C ASN A 11 3.99 -5.80 -1.08
N HIS A 12 4.36 -6.62 -0.10
CA HIS A 12 4.05 -6.37 1.31
C HIS A 12 5.06 -5.45 2.00
N LEU A 13 6.27 -5.30 1.45
CA LEU A 13 7.32 -4.49 2.07
C LEU A 13 6.91 -3.03 2.29
N PRO A 14 6.24 -2.35 1.33
CA PRO A 14 5.77 -0.98 1.52
C PRO A 14 4.71 -0.84 2.63
N ILE A 15 3.80 -1.82 2.74
CA ILE A 15 2.71 -1.82 3.72
C ILE A 15 3.28 -1.99 5.13
N VAL A 16 4.11 -3.02 5.30
CA VAL A 16 4.77 -3.33 6.58
C VAL A 16 5.73 -2.22 6.97
N GLY A 17 6.45 -1.64 6.00
CA GLY A 17 7.37 -0.52 6.22
C GLY A 17 6.68 0.70 6.81
N ILE A 18 5.49 1.08 6.31
CA ILE A 18 4.72 2.18 6.90
C ILE A 18 4.33 1.87 8.35
N LEU A 19 3.80 0.67 8.61
CA LEU A 19 3.35 0.28 9.95
C LEU A 19 4.51 0.32 10.95
N ILE A 20 5.64 -0.32 10.61
CA ILE A 20 6.83 -0.33 11.47
C ILE A 20 7.40 1.09 11.61
N GLY A 21 7.51 1.84 10.51
CA GLY A 21 8.00 3.21 10.53
C GLY A 21 7.20 4.11 11.46
N LEU A 22 5.86 3.99 11.45
CA LEU A 22 4.98 4.75 12.33
C LEU A 22 5.16 4.36 13.80
N LEU A 23 5.24 3.06 14.12
CA LEU A 23 5.47 2.59 15.49
C LEU A 23 6.82 3.07 16.04
N VAL A 24 7.88 3.00 15.22
CA VAL A 24 9.22 3.50 15.59
C VAL A 24 9.20 5.02 15.75
N LEU A 25 8.49 5.76 14.89
CA LEU A 25 8.38 7.21 15.00
C LEU A 25 7.69 7.63 16.30
N ILE A 26 6.55 7.00 16.62
CA ILE A 26 5.82 7.22 17.88
C ILE A 26 6.72 6.92 19.07
N THR A 27 7.46 5.81 19.03
CA THR A 27 8.42 5.45 20.08
C THR A 27 9.50 6.52 20.24
N GLY A 28 10.08 7.02 19.14
CA GLY A 28 11.07 8.09 19.17
C GLY A 28 10.55 9.40 19.75
N ILE A 29 9.27 9.72 19.51
CA ILE A 29 8.59 10.89 20.08
C ILE A 29 8.38 10.72 21.59
N ILE A 30 7.82 9.58 22.02
CA ILE A 30 7.57 9.29 23.44
C ILE A 30 8.87 9.29 24.24
N LEU A 31 9.90 8.61 23.73
CA LEU A 31 11.22 8.53 24.37
C LEU A 31 12.05 9.82 24.21
N LYS A 32 11.58 10.77 23.41
CA LYS A 32 12.29 12.02 23.06
C LYS A 32 13.70 11.76 22.50
N LYS A 33 13.87 10.71 21.70
CA LYS A 33 15.15 10.30 21.09
C LYS A 33 15.20 10.70 19.62
N SER A 34 16.14 11.58 19.26
CA SER A 34 16.29 12.08 17.88
C SER A 34 16.72 10.97 16.93
N GLU A 35 17.62 10.10 17.40
CA GLU A 35 18.17 8.97 16.67
C GLU A 35 17.06 8.00 16.24
N VAL A 36 16.13 7.69 17.15
CA VAL A 36 15.00 6.80 16.88
C VAL A 36 14.04 7.41 15.86
N LYS A 37 13.77 8.72 15.95
CA LYS A 37 12.96 9.42 14.94
C LYS A 37 13.62 9.38 13.56
N VAL A 38 14.94 9.57 13.48
CA VAL A 38 15.70 9.48 12.21
C VAL A 38 15.63 8.07 11.64
N ILE A 39 15.76 7.02 12.46
CA ILE A 39 15.59 5.64 12.01
C ILE A 39 14.19 5.43 11.42
N ALA A 40 13.14 5.94 12.06
CA ALA A 40 11.77 5.86 11.54
C ALA A 40 11.61 6.53 10.16
N LEU A 41 12.20 7.72 9.98
CA LEU A 41 12.22 8.39 8.68
C LEU A 41 12.95 7.54 7.62
N GLY A 42 14.05 6.88 8.00
CA GLY A 42 14.77 5.96 7.11
C GLY A 42 13.92 4.77 6.69
N ILE A 43 13.09 4.23 7.60
CA ILE A 43 12.16 3.14 7.27
C ILE A 43 11.12 3.62 6.25
N PHE A 44 10.55 4.82 6.39
CA PHE A 44 9.62 5.36 5.40
C PHE A 44 10.26 5.55 4.02
N VAL A 45 11.52 6.00 3.97
CA VAL A 45 12.29 6.11 2.73
C VAL A 45 12.51 4.74 2.09
N PHE A 46 12.91 3.75 2.88
CA PHE A 46 13.02 2.36 2.41
C PHE A 46 11.68 1.84 1.87
N SER A 47 10.58 2.11 2.57
CA SER A 47 9.22 1.76 2.16
C SER A 47 8.85 2.33 0.79
N ALA A 48 9.21 3.60 0.54
CA ALA A 48 9.01 4.26 -0.74
C ALA A 48 9.88 3.69 -1.87
N LEU A 49 11.10 3.24 -1.57
CA LEU A 49 11.93 2.54 -2.56
C LEU A 49 11.39 1.14 -2.86
N ALA A 50 10.92 0.42 -1.84
CA ALA A 50 10.29 -0.88 -2.00
C ALA A 50 9.00 -0.79 -2.83
N SER A 51 8.23 0.30 -2.71
CA SER A 51 7.01 0.49 -3.48
C SER A 51 7.28 0.68 -4.96
N ILE A 52 8.43 1.25 -5.34
CA ILE A 52 8.86 1.33 -6.75
C ILE A 52 9.04 -0.07 -7.31
N ALA A 53 9.74 -0.96 -6.57
CA ALA A 53 9.91 -2.34 -7.00
C ALA A 53 8.57 -3.09 -7.09
N ALA A 54 7.67 -2.89 -6.12
CA ALA A 54 6.35 -3.51 -6.11
C ALA A 54 5.46 -3.03 -7.26
N PHE A 55 5.48 -1.73 -7.56
CA PHE A 55 4.66 -1.11 -8.60
C PHE A 55 5.03 -1.66 -9.99
N TYR A 56 6.31 -1.57 -10.37
CA TYR A 56 6.76 -2.02 -11.69
C TYR A 56 6.68 -3.54 -11.87
N SER A 57 6.93 -4.32 -10.81
CA SER A 57 6.71 -5.77 -10.88
C SER A 57 5.22 -6.14 -10.92
N GLY A 58 4.33 -5.24 -10.47
CA GLY A 58 2.89 -5.39 -10.54
C GLY A 58 2.36 -5.37 -11.97
N GLU A 59 2.84 -4.43 -12.79
CA GLU A 59 2.50 -4.37 -14.22
C GLU A 59 2.83 -5.69 -14.94
N GLY A 60 4.02 -6.25 -14.67
CA GLY A 60 4.41 -7.56 -15.22
C GLY A 60 3.66 -8.74 -14.60
N ALA A 61 3.19 -8.62 -13.36
CA ALA A 61 2.36 -9.62 -12.72
C ALA A 61 0.96 -9.67 -13.35
N GLU A 62 0.39 -8.51 -13.64
CA GLU A 62 -0.89 -8.35 -14.31
C GLU A 62 -0.93 -9.06 -15.67
N GLU A 63 0.05 -8.82 -16.55
CA GLU A 63 0.08 -9.46 -17.90
C GLU A 63 0.12 -11.01 -17.83
N ILE A 64 0.69 -11.55 -16.75
CA ILE A 64 0.71 -13.00 -16.51
C ILE A 64 -0.64 -13.48 -15.97
N VAL A 65 -1.22 -12.71 -15.06
CA VAL A 65 -2.42 -13.06 -14.28
C VAL A 65 -3.69 -12.91 -15.12
N GLU A 66 -3.78 -11.89 -15.98
CA GLU A 66 -4.93 -11.64 -16.88
C GLU A 66 -5.27 -12.85 -17.77
N ARG A 67 -4.25 -13.65 -18.12
CA ARG A 67 -4.39 -14.79 -19.05
C ARG A 67 -4.84 -16.08 -18.37
N ILE A 68 -5.00 -16.05 -17.05
CA ILE A 68 -5.36 -17.24 -16.28
C ILE A 68 -6.90 -17.34 -16.18
N PRO A 69 -7.50 -18.46 -16.64
CA PRO A 69 -8.94 -18.65 -16.54
C PRO A 69 -9.45 -18.53 -15.10
N GLY A 70 -10.56 -17.82 -14.93
CA GLY A 70 -11.22 -17.64 -13.63
C GLY A 70 -10.71 -16.47 -12.79
N ILE A 71 -9.81 -15.64 -13.31
CA ILE A 71 -9.44 -14.37 -12.68
C ILE A 71 -10.27 -13.25 -13.30
N SER A 72 -10.77 -12.35 -12.46
CA SER A 72 -11.54 -11.18 -12.88
C SER A 72 -10.61 -10.01 -13.19
N GLU A 73 -10.62 -9.54 -14.43
CA GLU A 73 -9.94 -8.32 -14.87
C GLU A 73 -10.42 -7.09 -14.06
N THR A 74 -11.70 -7.03 -13.70
CA THR A 74 -12.23 -5.96 -12.84
C THR A 74 -11.55 -5.90 -11.48
N LEU A 75 -11.25 -7.06 -10.87
CA LEU A 75 -10.54 -7.10 -9.58
C LEU A 75 -9.07 -6.71 -9.73
N ILE A 76 -8.44 -7.07 -10.86
CA ILE A 76 -7.08 -6.63 -11.18
C ILE A 76 -7.03 -5.10 -11.28
N ASN A 77 -7.91 -4.50 -12.08
CA ASN A 77 -7.95 -3.04 -12.28
C ASN A 77 -8.26 -2.29 -10.97
N GLN A 78 -9.12 -2.83 -10.11
CA GLN A 78 -9.40 -2.25 -8.77
C GLN A 78 -8.16 -2.27 -7.86
N HIS A 79 -7.36 -3.33 -7.95
CA HIS A 79 -6.10 -3.41 -7.24
C HIS A 79 -5.09 -2.41 -7.78
N GLU A 80 -4.97 -2.32 -9.11
CA GLU A 80 -4.08 -1.36 -9.79
C GLU A 80 -4.40 0.08 -9.40
N GLU A 81 -5.66 0.52 -9.48
CA GLU A 81 -6.09 1.87 -9.10
C GLU A 81 -5.75 2.17 -7.63
N SER A 82 -5.99 1.19 -6.74
CA SER A 82 -5.63 1.30 -5.33
C SER A 82 -4.11 1.37 -5.13
N ALA A 83 -3.35 0.60 -5.92
CA ALA A 83 -1.90 0.54 -5.87
C ALA A 83 -1.26 1.83 -6.39
N GLU A 84 -1.76 2.43 -7.47
CA GLU A 84 -1.32 3.73 -7.99
C GLU A 84 -1.48 4.85 -6.96
N LEU A 85 -2.65 4.93 -6.32
CA LEU A 85 -2.91 5.93 -5.29
C LEU A 85 -1.99 5.72 -4.08
N PHE A 86 -1.87 4.48 -3.60
CA PHE A 86 -0.97 4.15 -2.49
C PHE A 86 0.50 4.43 -2.83
N PHE A 87 0.94 4.07 -4.03
CA PHE A 87 2.28 4.31 -4.56
C PHE A 87 2.61 5.80 -4.60
N THR A 88 1.68 6.63 -5.09
CA THR A 88 1.86 8.08 -5.12
C THR A 88 2.04 8.65 -3.71
N VAL A 89 1.17 8.26 -2.78
CA VAL A 89 1.22 8.75 -1.39
C VAL A 89 2.49 8.29 -0.67
N ILE A 90 2.95 7.06 -0.88
CA ILE A 90 4.15 6.57 -0.21
C ILE A 90 5.43 7.19 -0.76
N LEU A 91 5.47 7.55 -2.06
CA LEU A 91 6.57 8.34 -2.62
C LEU A 91 6.63 9.74 -1.99
N ILE A 92 5.47 10.40 -1.83
CA ILE A 92 5.39 11.69 -1.14
C ILE A 92 5.87 11.54 0.32
N LEU A 93 5.43 10.50 1.02
CA LEU A 93 5.89 10.20 2.38
C LEU A 93 7.40 10.02 2.46
N GLY A 94 8.00 9.26 1.52
CA GLY A 94 9.44 9.06 1.42
C GLY A 94 10.21 10.36 1.18
N ALA A 95 9.74 11.19 0.23
CA ALA A 95 10.36 12.48 -0.07
C ALA A 95 10.29 13.44 1.13
N VAL A 96 9.12 13.58 1.75
CA VAL A 96 8.94 14.40 2.96
C VAL A 96 9.80 13.85 4.12
N SER A 97 9.93 12.53 4.23
CA SER A 97 10.78 11.89 5.25
C SER A 97 12.26 12.18 5.02
N LEU A 98 12.75 12.16 3.78
CA LEU A 98 14.11 12.56 3.41
C LEU A 98 14.39 14.02 3.80
N VAL A 99 13.48 14.93 3.44
CA VAL A 99 13.61 16.36 3.79
C VAL A 99 13.58 16.56 5.31
N THR A 100 12.64 15.92 6.00
CA THR A 100 12.52 15.98 7.46
C THR A 100 13.76 15.43 8.14
N MET A 101 14.33 14.34 7.63
CA MET A 101 15.55 13.73 8.13
C MET A 101 16.72 14.70 8.00
N PHE A 102 16.89 15.31 6.83
CA PHE A 102 17.93 16.31 6.62
C PHE A 102 17.80 17.51 7.58
N LEU A 103 16.57 18.02 7.77
CA LEU A 103 16.29 19.12 8.68
C LEU A 103 16.56 18.76 10.16
N GLU A 104 16.24 17.53 10.58
CA GLU A 104 16.51 17.03 11.93
C GLU A 104 18.01 16.89 12.18
N ILE A 105 18.77 16.34 11.23
CA ILE A 105 20.24 16.22 11.31
C ILE A 105 20.89 17.62 11.42
N LYS A 106 20.35 18.61 10.70
CA LYS A 106 20.78 20.01 10.79
C LYS A 106 20.25 20.74 12.04
N LYS A 107 19.49 20.07 12.91
CA LYS A 107 18.85 20.63 14.11
C LYS A 107 18.00 21.88 13.83
N SER A 108 17.39 21.94 12.64
CA SER A 108 16.52 23.05 12.25
C SER A 108 15.21 23.01 13.04
N LYS A 109 14.67 24.20 13.40
CA LYS A 109 13.34 24.30 14.03
C LYS A 109 12.21 23.84 13.09
N LEU A 110 12.45 23.86 11.78
CA LEU A 110 11.48 23.42 10.77
C LEU A 110 11.23 21.91 10.78
N SER A 111 12.14 21.12 11.36
CA SER A 111 11.98 19.66 11.53
C SER A 111 10.66 19.29 12.23
N LYS A 112 10.19 20.12 13.16
CA LYS A 112 8.92 19.92 13.88
C LYS A 112 7.72 19.88 12.93
N PHE A 113 7.67 20.78 11.96
CA PHE A 113 6.62 20.78 10.95
C PHE A 113 6.73 19.57 10.03
N GLY A 114 7.97 19.20 9.67
CA GLY A 114 8.24 17.97 8.91
C GLY A 114 7.70 16.71 9.62
N PHE A 115 7.96 16.55 10.91
CA PHE A 115 7.44 15.41 11.68
C PHE A 115 5.92 15.38 11.73
N ILE A 116 5.25 16.52 11.89
CA ILE A 116 3.78 16.60 11.87
C ILE A 116 3.26 16.12 10.51
N LEU A 117 3.87 16.61 9.42
CA LEU A 117 3.48 16.22 8.06
C LEU A 117 3.71 14.73 7.80
N VAL A 118 4.86 14.18 8.21
CA VAL A 118 5.16 12.73 8.12
C VAL A 118 4.11 11.90 8.85
N ILE A 119 3.71 12.29 10.07
CA ILE A 119 2.68 11.56 10.83
C ILE A 119 1.36 11.57 10.06
N LEU A 120 0.89 12.73 9.61
CA LEU A 120 -0.38 12.84 8.89
C LEU A 120 -0.39 12.01 7.61
N ILE A 121 0.67 12.10 6.81
CA ILE A 121 0.78 11.33 5.57
C ILE A 121 0.89 9.82 5.89
N SER A 122 1.66 9.42 6.90
CA SER A 122 1.80 8.00 7.27
C SER A 122 0.49 7.36 7.75
N LEU A 123 -0.38 8.14 8.43
CA LEU A 123 -1.71 7.67 8.83
C LEU A 123 -2.63 7.51 7.62
N ALA A 124 -2.63 8.48 6.69
CA ALA A 124 -3.37 8.36 5.43
C ALA A 124 -2.87 7.18 4.60
N ALA A 125 -1.55 7.00 4.50
CA ALA A 125 -0.92 5.88 3.83
C ALA A 125 -1.29 4.54 4.50
N GLY A 126 -1.44 4.49 5.83
CA GLY A 126 -1.90 3.31 6.55
C GLY A 126 -3.33 2.88 6.17
N VAL A 127 -4.23 3.83 5.93
CA VAL A 127 -5.59 3.55 5.43
C VAL A 127 -5.54 3.00 4.00
N LEU A 128 -4.74 3.63 3.14
CA LEU A 128 -4.57 3.18 1.75
C LEU A 128 -3.88 1.80 1.66
N ALA A 129 -2.91 1.53 2.53
CA ALA A 129 -2.24 0.24 2.67
C ALA A 129 -3.23 -0.90 2.96
N LYS A 130 -4.23 -0.65 3.82
CA LYS A 130 -5.31 -1.61 4.05
C LYS A 130 -6.08 -1.88 2.75
N ASN A 131 -6.48 -0.82 2.05
CA ASN A 131 -7.29 -0.96 0.84
C ASN A 131 -6.56 -1.73 -0.27
N VAL A 132 -5.31 -1.35 -0.59
CA VAL A 132 -4.50 -2.04 -1.63
C VAL A 132 -4.21 -3.50 -1.26
N GLY A 133 -4.01 -3.79 0.03
CA GLY A 133 -3.85 -5.16 0.52
C GLY A 133 -5.13 -5.99 0.38
N THR A 134 -6.29 -5.40 0.66
CA THR A 134 -7.59 -6.06 0.48
C THR A 134 -7.85 -6.36 -1.00
N THR A 135 -7.77 -5.35 -1.86
CA THR A 135 -8.06 -5.52 -3.30
C THR A 135 -7.09 -6.50 -3.96
N GLY A 136 -5.82 -6.49 -3.57
CA GLY A 136 -4.84 -7.47 -4.05
C GLY A 136 -5.14 -8.90 -3.61
N GLY A 137 -5.64 -9.08 -2.38
CA GLY A 137 -6.13 -10.37 -1.91
C GLY A 137 -7.33 -10.85 -2.70
N GLU A 138 -8.31 -9.98 -2.96
CA GLU A 138 -9.57 -10.32 -3.64
C GLU A 138 -9.34 -10.92 -5.04
N ILE A 139 -8.22 -10.62 -5.72
CA ILE A 139 -7.87 -11.22 -7.02
C ILE A 139 -7.88 -12.76 -6.96
N ARG A 140 -7.40 -13.36 -5.86
CA ARG A 140 -7.28 -14.84 -5.71
C ARG A 140 -8.01 -15.43 -4.51
N HIS A 141 -8.46 -14.61 -3.57
CA HIS A 141 -9.14 -15.05 -2.36
C HIS A 141 -10.63 -14.74 -2.46
N THR A 142 -11.42 -15.73 -2.87
CA THR A 142 -12.89 -15.63 -2.95
C THR A 142 -13.52 -15.43 -1.58
N GLU A 143 -12.91 -15.97 -0.53
CA GLU A 143 -13.41 -15.92 0.84
C GLU A 143 -13.44 -14.52 1.46
N ILE A 144 -12.74 -13.56 0.88
CA ILE A 144 -12.75 -12.16 1.32
C ILE A 144 -13.53 -11.23 0.38
N ARG A 145 -14.10 -11.77 -0.70
CA ARG A 145 -14.98 -11.02 -1.60
C ARG A 145 -16.35 -10.84 -0.94
N ASN A 146 -16.87 -9.62 -0.94
CA ASN A 146 -18.25 -9.37 -0.55
C ASN A 146 -19.18 -9.70 -1.72
N ASP A 147 -19.50 -10.99 -1.89
CA ASP A 147 -20.39 -11.52 -2.93
C ASP A 147 -21.87 -11.14 -2.77
N SER A 148 -22.21 -10.21 -1.86
CA SER A 148 -23.56 -9.71 -1.63
C SER A 148 -24.22 -9.03 -2.84
N ASN A 149 -23.48 -8.83 -3.95
CA ASN A 149 -24.01 -8.36 -5.23
C ASN A 149 -24.31 -9.48 -6.25
N LEU A 150 -24.01 -10.75 -5.96
CA LEU A 150 -24.29 -11.89 -6.85
C LEU A 150 -25.72 -12.45 -6.71
N ILE A 151 -26.50 -12.03 -5.70
CA ILE A 151 -27.85 -12.56 -5.44
C ILE A 151 -28.96 -11.83 -6.24
N LEU A 152 -28.66 -10.79 -7.02
CA LEU A 152 -29.68 -10.06 -7.80
C LEU A 152 -29.84 -10.50 -9.27
N ILE A 153 -29.18 -11.57 -9.70
CA ILE A 153 -29.34 -12.09 -11.07
C ILE A 153 -29.60 -13.60 -11.02
N GLN A 154 -30.77 -14.00 -10.48
CA GLN A 154 -31.48 -15.24 -10.84
C GLN A 154 -32.80 -15.33 -10.06
N THR A 155 -33.79 -14.57 -10.51
CA THR A 155 -35.22 -14.93 -10.42
C THR A 155 -35.95 -14.19 -11.54
N GLU A 156 -35.53 -14.41 -12.77
CA GLU A 156 -36.51 -14.58 -13.85
C GLU A 156 -36.78 -16.08 -13.86
N GLU A 157 -37.79 -16.49 -13.07
CA GLU A 157 -38.47 -17.75 -13.34
C GLU A 157 -39.16 -17.58 -14.69
N ASP A 158 -38.48 -18.09 -15.71
CA ASP A 158 -39.08 -18.55 -16.94
C ASP A 158 -40.13 -19.61 -16.58
N HIS A 159 -41.37 -19.17 -16.43
CA HIS A 159 -42.52 -20.03 -16.25
C HIS A 159 -43.27 -20.08 -17.59
N ASP A 160 -42.67 -20.78 -18.55
CA ASP A 160 -43.39 -21.42 -19.64
C ASP A 160 -43.97 -22.74 -19.12
N GLU A 161 -45.27 -22.80 -18.81
CA GLU A 161 -46.08 -24.03 -18.92
C GLU A 161 -47.53 -23.67 -19.33
N ASP A 162 -47.90 -24.20 -20.51
CA ASP A 162 -49.23 -24.42 -21.15
C ASP A 162 -50.07 -23.28 -21.76
#